data_AF-A0A4Q1HIE8-F1
#
_entry.id   AF-A0A4Q1HIE8-F1
#
_cell.length_a   1.000
_cell.length_b   1.000
_cell.length_c   1.000
_cell.angle_alpha   90.00
_cell.angle_beta   90.00
_cell.angle_gamma   90.00
#
_symmetry.space_group_name_H-M   'P 1'
#
loop_
_entity.id
_entity.type
_entity.pdbx_description
1 polymer ?
#
loop_
_entity_poly.entity_id
_entity_poly.type
_entity_poly.pdbx_seq_one_letter_code
_entity_poly.pdbx_strand_id
1 'polypeptide(L)'
;MPIFAACRYLADISISIRRLGEKSIVSPPISTRIDDIARPRGKGRMRAMAPAEAGTDRLFVNSVAKCFRALETFNAAQRPLSLKELTELSGLEKSAAQRLTHTLCILGYLRQHPRTRAYVLSSRLLEFSYSMLVTDLIREAAEPHLRALNLACRETVNLMDLEGNEIVYVLRYPSSHPVSVDLHVGSRLPVFCSAAGRAILAWLPEAEAEHLLAGPRKAMTEHTVTDLAALRAILAQAKREGYVVNNQEAFIGDISLAAPVFDRDGEVTAAINIAVPSPRWSIARAKKELAPLLLQCARRISNDLAGRR
;
A
#
# COMPACT_ATOMS: atom_id res chain seq x y z
N MET A 1 26.72 -14.92 -8.58
CA MET A 1 25.56 -15.81 -8.41
C MET A 1 24.51 -15.23 -7.43
N PRO A 2 23.71 -14.19 -7.79
CA PRO A 2 22.56 -13.78 -6.98
C PRO A 2 21.19 -14.09 -7.65
N ILE A 3 21.16 -14.47 -8.93
CA ILE A 3 19.94 -14.64 -9.73
C ILE A 3 19.09 -15.85 -9.27
N PHE A 4 19.70 -16.86 -8.63
CA PHE A 4 18.97 -18.06 -8.17
C PHE A 4 18.16 -17.86 -6.87
N ALA A 5 18.44 -16.82 -6.07
CA ALA A 5 17.70 -16.58 -4.82
C ALA A 5 16.33 -15.93 -5.05
N ALA A 6 16.21 -15.07 -6.07
CA ALA A 6 14.95 -14.39 -6.42
C ALA A 6 13.91 -15.35 -7.05
N CYS A 7 14.37 -16.33 -7.85
CA CYS A 7 13.47 -17.31 -8.48
C CYS A 7 12.85 -18.30 -7.47
N ARG A 8 13.52 -18.57 -6.34
CA ARG A 8 12.99 -19.51 -5.33
C ARG A 8 11.86 -18.88 -4.51
N TYR A 9 11.91 -17.55 -4.29
CA TYR A 9 10.88 -16.81 -3.57
C TYR A 9 9.54 -16.70 -4.33
N LEU A 10 9.58 -16.64 -5.67
CA LEU A 10 8.38 -16.60 -6.52
C LEU A 10 7.75 -17.99 -6.73
N ALA A 11 8.54 -19.06 -6.64
CA ALA A 11 8.05 -20.43 -6.78
C ALA A 11 7.22 -20.89 -5.56
N ASP A 12 7.60 -20.45 -4.35
CA ASP A 12 6.88 -20.79 -3.12
C ASP A 12 5.48 -20.11 -3.03
N ILE A 13 5.31 -18.96 -3.69
CA ILE A 13 4.01 -18.25 -3.77
C ILE A 13 3.01 -19.02 -4.66
N SER A 14 3.46 -19.63 -5.77
CA SER A 14 2.56 -20.36 -6.68
C SER A 14 2.09 -21.72 -6.15
N ILE A 15 2.83 -22.33 -5.21
CA ILE A 15 2.48 -23.64 -4.65
C ILE A 15 1.45 -23.51 -3.51
N SER A 16 1.46 -22.40 -2.76
CA SER A 16 0.53 -22.17 -1.65
C SER A 16 -0.91 -21.83 -2.12
N ILE A 17 -1.06 -21.20 -3.29
CA ILE A 17 -2.37 -20.78 -3.82
C ILE A 17 -3.25 -21.96 -4.29
N ARG A 18 -2.68 -23.14 -4.57
CA ARG A 18 -3.44 -24.28 -5.10
C ARG A 18 -4.09 -25.20 -4.06
N ARG A 19 -3.93 -24.95 -2.75
CA ARG A 19 -4.36 -25.93 -1.71
C ARG A 19 -5.37 -25.47 -0.67
N LEU A 20 -5.91 -24.25 -0.74
CA LEU A 20 -6.89 -23.80 0.26
C LEU A 20 -8.23 -23.52 -0.40
N GLY A 21 -9.08 -24.55 -0.36
CA GLY A 21 -10.53 -24.37 -0.44
C GLY A 21 -11.05 -23.74 0.85
N GLU A 22 -12.09 -22.94 0.67
CA GLU A 22 -13.02 -22.38 1.67
C GLU A 22 -12.68 -21.04 2.37
N LYS A 23 -13.54 -20.07 2.03
CA LYS A 23 -13.92 -18.84 2.73
C LYS A 23 -12.80 -17.84 3.05
N SER A 24 -12.26 -17.24 1.99
CA SER A 24 -11.60 -15.94 2.10
C SER A 24 -12.66 -14.86 2.36
N ILE A 25 -12.48 -14.08 3.42
CA ILE A 25 -13.23 -12.84 3.66
C ILE A 25 -12.73 -11.85 2.61
N VAL A 26 -13.47 -11.76 1.50
CA VAL A 26 -13.18 -10.84 0.39
C VAL A 26 -13.27 -9.42 0.92
N SER A 27 -12.14 -8.74 1.03
CA SER A 27 -12.11 -7.30 1.27
C SER A 27 -12.67 -6.61 0.03
N PRO A 28 -13.56 -5.61 0.17
CA PRO A 28 -14.10 -4.91 -0.99
C PRO A 28 -12.97 -4.20 -1.74
N PRO A 29 -13.04 -4.10 -3.09
CA PRO A 29 -12.11 -3.27 -3.84
C PRO A 29 -12.28 -1.83 -3.37
N ILE A 30 -11.22 -1.25 -2.81
CA ILE A 30 -11.18 0.19 -2.52
C ILE A 30 -11.00 0.88 -3.88
N SER A 31 -12.11 1.09 -4.59
CA SER A 31 -12.15 2.00 -5.73
C SER A 31 -12.39 3.41 -5.21
N THR A 32 -11.32 4.11 -4.86
CA THR A 32 -11.37 5.58 -4.81
C THR A 32 -11.49 6.06 -6.26
N ARG A 33 -12.60 6.76 -6.57
CA ARG A 33 -12.75 7.44 -7.86
C ARG A 33 -11.60 8.43 -7.99
N ILE A 34 -11.07 8.54 -9.20
CA ILE A 34 -9.92 9.36 -9.60
C ILE A 34 -10.15 10.87 -9.34
N ASP A 35 -11.35 11.30 -8.91
CA ASP A 35 -11.78 12.70 -8.96
C ASP A 35 -11.62 13.51 -7.65
N ASP A 36 -11.22 12.92 -6.52
CA ASP A 36 -11.25 13.62 -5.20
C ASP A 36 -9.87 13.74 -4.49
N ILE A 37 -8.94 14.55 -5.03
CA ILE A 37 -7.65 14.83 -4.34
C ILE A 37 -7.28 16.33 -4.42
N ALA A 38 -7.22 17.00 -3.26
CA ALA A 38 -6.78 18.40 -3.11
C ALA A 38 -5.29 18.55 -2.77
N ARG A 39 -4.69 19.66 -3.22
CA ARG A 39 -3.24 19.94 -3.36
C ARG A 39 -2.47 20.16 -2.03
N PRO A 40 -1.31 19.52 -1.80
CA PRO A 40 -0.37 19.93 -0.74
C PRO A 40 0.68 20.94 -1.25
N ARG A 41 1.09 21.87 -0.37
CA ARG A 41 2.23 22.79 -0.54
C ARG A 41 3.35 22.36 0.43
N GLY A 42 4.35 21.64 -0.07
CA GLY A 42 5.58 21.30 0.67
C GLY A 42 6.77 21.26 -0.28
N LYS A 43 7.92 21.78 0.15
CA LYS A 43 9.17 21.81 -0.62
C LYS A 43 9.96 20.53 -0.33
N GLY A 44 10.15 19.66 -1.32
CA GLY A 44 11.12 18.54 -1.23
C GLY A 44 10.62 17.18 -1.72
N ARG A 45 9.31 16.89 -1.64
CA ARG A 45 8.74 15.67 -2.22
C ARG A 45 8.47 15.85 -3.71
N MET A 46 8.70 14.81 -4.52
CA MET A 46 8.19 14.78 -5.90
C MET A 46 6.71 15.18 -5.87
N ARG A 47 6.37 16.29 -6.51
CA ARG A 47 4.97 16.74 -6.57
C ARG A 47 4.19 15.70 -7.35
N ALA A 48 3.42 14.87 -6.65
CA ALA A 48 2.31 14.19 -7.27
C ALA A 48 1.37 15.30 -7.77
N MET A 49 1.29 15.47 -9.09
CA MET A 49 0.29 16.34 -9.67
C MET A 49 -1.05 15.67 -9.39
N ALA A 50 -1.92 16.33 -8.61
CA ALA A 50 -3.27 15.84 -8.39
C ALA A 50 -3.91 15.53 -9.76
N PRO A 51 -4.68 14.43 -9.90
CA PRO A 51 -5.43 14.18 -11.13
C PRO A 51 -6.28 15.41 -11.41
N ALA A 52 -5.91 16.17 -12.44
CA ALA A 52 -6.69 17.30 -12.89
C ALA A 52 -8.07 16.79 -13.31
N GLU A 53 -9.14 17.54 -13.02
CA GLU A 53 -10.46 17.27 -13.56
C GLU A 53 -10.34 17.03 -15.07
N ALA A 54 -10.51 15.76 -15.46
CA ALA A 54 -10.08 15.22 -16.75
C ALA A 54 -10.79 15.85 -17.98
N GLY A 55 -11.72 16.77 -17.75
CA GLY A 55 -12.54 17.42 -18.77
C GLY A 55 -12.03 18.79 -19.25
N THR A 56 -11.20 19.50 -18.50
CA THR A 56 -10.85 20.92 -18.81
C THR A 56 -9.36 21.18 -19.01
N ASP A 57 -8.49 20.24 -18.65
CA ASP A 57 -7.05 20.37 -18.85
C ASP A 57 -6.66 20.02 -20.30
N ARG A 58 -6.21 21.02 -21.05
CA ARG A 58 -5.78 20.87 -22.46
C ARG A 58 -4.56 19.95 -22.61
N LEU A 59 -3.81 19.68 -21.53
CA LEU A 59 -2.68 18.75 -21.53
C LEU A 59 -3.11 17.29 -21.25
N PHE A 60 -4.36 17.06 -20.83
CA PHE A 60 -4.81 15.73 -20.46
C PHE A 60 -5.08 14.84 -21.69
N VAL A 61 -4.31 13.77 -21.82
CA VAL A 61 -4.43 12.82 -22.94
C VAL A 61 -5.43 11.71 -22.57
N ASN A 62 -6.68 11.90 -22.97
CA ASN A 62 -7.79 10.97 -22.67
C ASN A 62 -7.54 9.51 -23.09
N SER A 63 -6.83 9.26 -24.18
CA SER A 63 -6.50 7.89 -24.61
C SER A 63 -5.57 7.17 -23.64
N VAL A 64 -4.61 7.89 -23.05
CA VAL A 64 -3.70 7.36 -22.02
C VAL A 64 -4.47 7.05 -20.75
N ALA A 65 -5.35 7.96 -20.31
CA ALA A 65 -6.19 7.74 -19.13
C ALA A 65 -7.08 6.49 -19.28
N LYS A 66 -7.72 6.30 -20.44
CA LYS A 66 -8.53 5.10 -20.72
C LYS A 66 -7.67 3.83 -20.76
N CYS A 67 -6.42 3.92 -21.22
CA CYS A 67 -5.47 2.81 -21.20
C CYS A 67 -5.16 2.34 -19.77
N PHE A 68 -4.80 3.29 -18.88
CA PHE A 68 -4.54 2.97 -17.47
C PHE A 68 -5.79 2.45 -16.76
N ARG A 69 -6.97 3.02 -17.02
CA ARG A 69 -8.23 2.50 -16.51
C ARG A 69 -8.45 1.02 -16.88
N ALA A 70 -8.13 0.63 -18.11
CA ALA A 70 -8.23 -0.76 -18.52
C ALA A 70 -7.25 -1.65 -17.76
N LEU A 71 -5.98 -1.23 -17.59
CA LEU A 71 -4.96 -1.96 -16.82
C LEU A 71 -5.35 -2.10 -15.35
N GLU A 72 -5.83 -1.02 -14.72
CA GLU A 72 -6.36 -1.01 -13.36
C GLU A 72 -7.53 -1.96 -13.19
N THR A 73 -8.40 -2.07 -14.20
CA THR A 73 -9.53 -3.02 -14.19
C THR A 73 -9.04 -4.47 -14.19
N PHE A 74 -8.03 -4.80 -14.98
CA PHE A 74 -7.40 -6.13 -14.93
C PHE A 74 -6.73 -6.39 -13.57
N ASN A 75 -6.05 -5.38 -13.02
CA ASN A 75 -5.39 -5.48 -11.72
C ASN A 75 -6.40 -5.70 -10.59
N ALA A 76 -7.51 -4.97 -10.58
CA ALA A 76 -8.56 -5.12 -9.59
C ALA A 76 -9.28 -6.48 -9.69
N ALA A 77 -9.45 -7.01 -10.90
CA ALA A 77 -10.14 -8.28 -11.09
C ALA A 77 -9.31 -9.51 -10.64
N GLN A 78 -7.97 -9.40 -10.60
CA GLN A 78 -7.06 -10.49 -10.24
C GLN A 78 -7.29 -11.80 -11.03
N ARG A 79 -7.84 -11.69 -12.25
CA ARG A 79 -8.17 -12.83 -13.14
C ARG A 79 -8.20 -12.38 -14.61
N PRO A 80 -8.15 -13.33 -15.56
CA PRO A 80 -8.40 -12.99 -16.97
C PRO A 80 -9.80 -12.41 -17.18
N LEU A 81 -9.91 -11.41 -18.06
CA LEU A 81 -11.18 -10.78 -18.43
C LEU A 81 -11.43 -10.91 -19.93
N SER A 82 -12.67 -11.25 -20.30
CA SER A 82 -13.16 -11.07 -21.67
C SER A 82 -13.33 -9.58 -22.01
N LEU A 83 -13.48 -9.26 -23.29
CA LEU A 83 -13.74 -7.87 -23.71
C LEU A 83 -15.05 -7.33 -23.10
N LYS A 84 -16.07 -8.19 -22.97
CA LYS A 84 -17.36 -7.83 -22.37
C LYS A 84 -17.20 -7.46 -20.90
N GLU A 85 -16.54 -8.32 -20.13
CA GLU A 85 -16.28 -8.05 -18.71
C GLU A 85 -15.42 -6.80 -18.51
N LEU A 86 -14.42 -6.58 -19.38
CA LEU A 86 -13.62 -5.35 -19.33
C LEU A 86 -14.52 -4.11 -19.52
N THR A 87 -15.41 -4.11 -20.51
CA THR A 87 -16.32 -2.97 -20.73
C THR A 87 -17.27 -2.75 -19.56
N GLU A 88 -17.81 -3.81 -18.98
CA GLU A 88 -18.73 -3.76 -17.83
C GLU A 88 -18.05 -3.23 -16.57
N LEU A 89 -16.83 -3.68 -16.29
CA LEU A 89 -16.10 -3.32 -15.08
C LEU A 89 -15.42 -1.93 -15.18
N SER A 90 -14.92 -1.57 -16.37
CA SER A 90 -14.19 -0.31 -16.57
C SER A 90 -15.07 0.88 -16.96
N GLY A 91 -16.32 0.62 -17.38
CA GLY A 91 -17.21 1.63 -17.98
C GLY A 91 -16.71 2.17 -19.33
N LEU A 92 -15.75 1.51 -19.97
CA LEU A 92 -15.25 1.88 -21.30
C LEU A 92 -16.23 1.42 -22.38
N GLU A 93 -16.41 2.25 -23.41
CA GLU A 93 -17.11 1.84 -24.63
C GLU A 93 -16.40 0.68 -25.33
N LYS A 94 -17.18 -0.20 -25.96
CA LYS A 94 -16.68 -1.41 -26.63
C LYS A 94 -15.58 -1.14 -27.66
N SER A 95 -15.74 -0.11 -28.49
CA SER A 95 -14.76 0.26 -29.52
C SER A 95 -13.43 0.73 -28.91
N ALA A 96 -13.48 1.46 -27.80
CA ALA A 96 -12.30 1.91 -27.06
C ALA A 96 -11.59 0.73 -26.38
N ALA A 97 -12.34 -0.12 -25.66
CA ALA A 97 -11.78 -1.31 -25.00
C ALA A 97 -11.12 -2.26 -26.01
N GLN A 98 -11.71 -2.43 -27.19
CA GLN A 98 -11.15 -3.31 -28.23
C GLN A 98 -9.83 -2.77 -28.80
N ARG A 99 -9.78 -1.46 -29.10
CA ARG A 99 -8.54 -0.80 -29.58
C ARG A 99 -7.44 -0.81 -28.53
N LEU A 100 -7.79 -0.56 -27.26
CA LEU A 100 -6.83 -0.55 -26.15
C LEU A 100 -6.25 -1.94 -25.91
N THR A 101 -7.10 -2.97 -25.80
CA THR A 101 -6.62 -4.33 -25.57
C THR A 101 -5.79 -4.85 -26.74
N HIS A 102 -6.18 -4.54 -27.98
CA HIS A 102 -5.38 -4.86 -29.16
C HIS A 102 -4.00 -4.19 -29.12
N THR A 103 -3.94 -2.89 -28.84
CA THR A 103 -2.68 -2.13 -28.75
C THR A 103 -1.80 -2.68 -27.63
N LEU A 104 -2.36 -2.93 -26.45
CA LEU A 104 -1.63 -3.48 -25.31
C LEU A 104 -1.12 -4.92 -25.58
N CYS A 105 -1.81 -5.71 -26.40
CA CYS A 105 -1.31 -6.99 -26.86
C CYS A 105 -0.11 -6.84 -27.81
N ILE A 106 -0.17 -5.90 -28.77
CA ILE A 106 0.96 -5.60 -29.66
C ILE A 106 2.18 -5.13 -28.86
N LEU A 107 1.97 -4.27 -27.85
CA LEU A 107 3.03 -3.77 -26.97
C LEU A 107 3.53 -4.81 -25.95
N GLY A 108 2.87 -5.97 -25.87
CA GLY A 108 3.25 -7.07 -24.97
C GLY A 108 2.85 -6.87 -23.50
N TYR A 109 1.99 -5.89 -23.19
CA TYR A 109 1.46 -5.64 -21.83
C TYR A 109 0.23 -6.49 -21.50
N LEU A 110 -0.50 -6.94 -22.52
CA LEU A 110 -1.56 -7.93 -22.38
C LEU A 110 -1.23 -9.17 -23.22
N ARG A 111 -1.70 -10.33 -22.75
CA ARG A 111 -1.76 -11.56 -23.55
C ARG A 111 -3.20 -11.97 -23.71
N GLN A 112 -3.54 -12.52 -24.88
CA GLN A 112 -4.86 -13.05 -25.14
C GLN A 112 -4.82 -14.59 -25.14
N HIS A 113 -5.67 -15.21 -24.34
CA HIS A 113 -5.80 -16.65 -24.29
C HIS A 113 -6.35 -17.18 -25.63
N PRO A 114 -5.73 -18.19 -26.26
CA PRO A 114 -6.08 -18.62 -27.62
C PRO A 114 -7.51 -19.16 -27.75
N ARG A 115 -8.00 -19.89 -26.73
CA ARG A 115 -9.36 -20.47 -26.73
C ARG A 115 -10.44 -19.50 -26.27
N THR A 116 -10.35 -19.03 -25.02
CA THR A 116 -11.37 -18.18 -24.40
C THR A 116 -11.37 -16.74 -24.90
N ARG A 117 -10.31 -16.31 -25.60
CA ARG A 117 -10.10 -14.92 -26.04
C ARG A 117 -10.04 -13.91 -24.89
N ALA A 118 -9.96 -14.39 -23.64
CA ALA A 118 -9.78 -13.55 -22.47
C ALA A 118 -8.38 -12.94 -22.45
N TYR A 119 -8.28 -11.72 -21.96
CA TYR A 119 -7.05 -10.97 -21.80
C TYR A 119 -6.51 -11.13 -20.38
N VAL A 120 -5.20 -11.19 -20.25
CA VAL A 120 -4.48 -11.23 -18.97
C VAL A 120 -3.29 -10.29 -19.02
N LEU A 121 -2.95 -9.70 -17.87
CA LEU A 121 -1.72 -8.93 -17.71
C LEU A 121 -0.50 -9.78 -18.06
N SER A 122 0.46 -9.16 -18.74
CA SER A 122 1.74 -9.77 -19.08
C SER A 122 2.77 -9.56 -17.98
N SER A 123 3.71 -10.50 -17.86
CA SER A 123 4.86 -10.37 -16.96
C SER A 123 5.78 -9.20 -17.31
N ARG A 124 5.64 -8.61 -18.51
CA ARG A 124 6.32 -7.36 -18.88
C ARG A 124 6.09 -6.23 -17.88
N LEU A 125 4.93 -6.21 -17.21
CA LEU A 125 4.66 -5.21 -16.17
C LEU A 125 5.56 -5.37 -14.93
N LEU A 126 6.12 -6.55 -14.69
CA LEU A 126 7.06 -6.78 -13.59
C LEU A 126 8.38 -6.04 -13.77
N GLU A 127 8.77 -5.72 -15.01
CA GLU A 127 9.99 -4.95 -15.30
C GLU A 127 9.92 -3.54 -14.68
N PHE A 128 8.73 -2.91 -14.72
CA PHE A 128 8.51 -1.62 -14.06
C PHE A 128 8.58 -1.72 -12.55
N SER A 129 7.93 -2.75 -11.98
CA SER A 129 7.98 -3.00 -10.54
C SER A 129 9.44 -3.16 -10.10
N TYR A 130 10.22 -3.99 -10.78
CA TYR A 130 11.63 -4.19 -10.44
C TYR A 130 12.43 -2.87 -10.45
N SER A 131 12.25 -2.04 -11.49
CA SER A 131 12.91 -0.72 -11.55
C SER A 131 12.58 0.16 -10.36
N MET A 132 11.31 0.18 -9.92
CA MET A 132 10.93 0.93 -8.71
C MET A 132 11.59 0.34 -7.46
N LEU A 133 11.61 -0.99 -7.34
CA LEU A 133 12.14 -1.65 -6.14
C LEU A 133 13.65 -1.48 -5.95
N VAL A 134 14.42 -1.40 -7.04
CA VAL A 134 15.89 -1.24 -6.96
C VAL A 134 16.35 0.20 -6.83
N THR A 135 15.46 1.17 -7.06
CA THR A 135 15.78 2.60 -6.94
C THR A 135 15.31 3.21 -5.62
N ASP A 136 14.55 2.46 -4.83
CA ASP A 136 14.04 2.87 -3.53
C ASP A 136 15.06 2.62 -2.41
N LEU A 137 15.79 3.68 -2.05
CA LEU A 137 16.80 3.68 -0.99
C LEU A 137 16.21 3.34 0.40
N ILE A 138 14.95 3.71 0.66
CA ILE A 138 14.28 3.44 1.94
C ILE A 138 14.01 1.95 2.05
N ARG A 139 13.47 1.35 1.00
CA ARG A 139 13.26 -0.09 0.95
C ARG A 139 14.57 -0.86 1.12
N GLU A 140 15.64 -0.45 0.43
CA GLU A 140 16.95 -1.11 0.53
C GLU A 140 17.52 -1.04 1.96
N ALA A 141 17.43 0.13 2.60
CA ALA A 141 17.85 0.30 3.99
C ALA A 141 16.96 -0.50 4.96
N ALA A 142 15.65 -0.56 4.73
CA ALA A 142 14.69 -1.20 5.61
C ALA A 142 14.72 -2.74 5.55
N GLU A 143 15.04 -3.32 4.40
CA GLU A 143 14.93 -4.75 4.15
C GLU A 143 15.61 -5.64 5.22
N PRO A 144 16.91 -5.47 5.54
CA PRO A 144 17.56 -6.32 6.53
C PRO A 144 16.94 -6.18 7.94
N HIS A 145 16.54 -4.96 8.31
CA HIS A 145 15.96 -4.69 9.64
C HIS A 145 14.55 -5.25 9.79
N LEU A 146 13.72 -5.12 8.75
CA LEU A 146 12.37 -5.68 8.76
C LEU A 146 12.39 -7.20 8.71
N ARG A 147 13.31 -7.81 7.97
CA ARG A 147 13.51 -9.26 8.00
C ARG A 147 13.89 -9.74 9.40
N ALA A 148 14.83 -9.06 10.06
CA ALA A 148 15.22 -9.39 11.43
C ALA A 148 14.05 -9.20 12.43
N LEU A 149 13.28 -8.12 12.28
CA LEU A 149 12.10 -7.86 13.10
C LEU A 149 11.04 -8.95 12.94
N ASN A 150 10.72 -9.34 11.69
CA ASN A 150 9.79 -10.42 11.39
C ASN A 150 10.24 -11.75 12.02
N LEU A 151 11.53 -12.09 11.94
CA LEU A 151 12.06 -13.30 12.57
C LEU A 151 11.97 -13.25 14.11
N ALA A 152 12.16 -12.07 14.69
CA ALA A 152 12.11 -11.87 16.14
C ALA A 152 10.68 -11.93 16.70
N CYS A 153 9.72 -11.25 16.05
CA CYS A 153 8.33 -11.21 16.53
C CYS A 153 7.45 -12.34 15.97
N ARG A 154 7.87 -12.97 14.85
CA ARG A 154 7.13 -13.98 14.06
C ARG A 154 5.78 -13.50 13.50
N GLU A 155 5.56 -12.19 13.53
CA GLU A 155 4.34 -11.54 13.07
C GLU A 155 4.56 -10.70 11.81
N THR A 156 3.47 -10.27 11.18
CA THR A 156 3.55 -9.52 9.93
C THR A 156 4.20 -8.17 10.19
N VAL A 157 5.21 -7.80 9.39
CA VAL A 157 5.83 -6.48 9.44
C VAL A 157 5.89 -5.86 8.05
N ASN A 158 5.68 -4.55 7.99
CA ASN A 158 5.61 -3.84 6.72
C ASN A 158 6.39 -2.52 6.77
N LEU A 159 6.85 -2.07 5.60
CA LEU A 159 7.23 -0.68 5.32
C LEU A 159 6.13 -0.09 4.45
N MET A 160 5.68 1.11 4.78
CA MET A 160 4.69 1.84 4.00
C MET A 160 5.08 3.30 3.79
N ASP A 161 4.75 3.80 2.61
CA ASP A 161 4.97 5.18 2.19
C ASP A 161 3.66 5.96 2.16
N LEU A 162 3.74 7.28 2.33
CA LEU A 162 2.61 8.19 2.17
C LEU A 162 2.51 8.65 0.72
N GLU A 163 1.38 8.36 0.07
CA GLU A 163 1.05 8.85 -1.26
C GLU A 163 -0.34 9.50 -1.27
N GLY A 164 -0.39 10.84 -1.30
CA GLY A 164 -1.64 11.57 -1.21
C GLY A 164 -2.32 11.34 0.14
N ASN A 165 -3.57 10.87 0.12
CA ASN A 165 -4.37 10.58 1.31
C ASN A 165 -4.32 9.09 1.74
N GLU A 166 -3.36 8.32 1.23
CA GLU A 166 -3.24 6.89 1.47
C GLU A 166 -1.82 6.51 1.87
N ILE A 167 -1.72 5.41 2.61
CA ILE A 167 -0.46 4.70 2.78
C ILE A 167 -0.38 3.52 1.81
N VAL A 168 0.83 3.23 1.33
CA VAL A 168 1.09 2.20 0.32
C VAL A 168 2.08 1.20 0.88
N TYR A 169 1.78 -0.09 0.80
CA TYR A 169 2.68 -1.14 1.25
C TYR A 169 3.84 -1.33 0.25
N VAL A 170 5.06 -0.96 0.62
CA VAL A 170 6.23 -1.04 -0.28
C VAL A 170 7.13 -2.24 0.03
N LEU A 171 7.13 -2.70 1.28
CA LEU A 171 7.77 -3.95 1.69
C LEU A 171 6.90 -4.68 2.72
N ARG A 172 6.81 -6.00 2.62
CA ARG A 172 5.98 -6.82 3.50
C ARG A 172 6.62 -8.17 3.78
N TYR A 173 6.75 -8.50 5.05
CA TYR A 173 7.11 -9.83 5.53
C TYR A 173 5.91 -10.41 6.30
N PRO A 174 5.24 -11.43 5.75
CA PRO A 174 4.07 -12.02 6.39
C PRO A 174 4.43 -12.72 7.70
N SER A 175 3.45 -12.80 8.60
CA SER A 175 3.50 -13.67 9.78
C SER A 175 3.70 -15.14 9.37
N SER A 176 4.30 -15.91 10.27
CA SER A 176 4.37 -17.37 10.15
C SER A 176 3.01 -18.05 10.38
N HIS A 177 2.00 -17.30 10.80
CA HIS A 177 0.66 -17.80 11.11
C HIS A 177 -0.31 -17.63 9.93
N PRO A 178 -1.24 -18.58 9.69
CA PRO A 178 -2.14 -18.61 8.53
C PRO A 178 -3.29 -17.59 8.58
N VAL A 179 -3.26 -16.63 9.50
CA VAL A 179 -4.25 -15.55 9.59
C VAL A 179 -3.62 -14.30 9.00
N SER A 180 -3.91 -14.02 7.73
CA SER A 180 -3.47 -12.80 7.07
C SER A 180 -4.66 -12.10 6.43
N VAL A 181 -4.76 -10.80 6.68
CA VAL A 181 -5.50 -9.90 5.80
C VAL A 181 -4.88 -10.00 4.40
N ASP A 182 -5.71 -9.95 3.35
CA ASP A 182 -5.27 -10.02 1.96
C ASP A 182 -4.63 -8.70 1.52
N LEU A 183 -3.42 -8.46 2.02
CA LEU A 183 -2.59 -7.30 1.71
C LEU A 183 -1.30 -7.77 1.04
N HIS A 184 -0.94 -7.09 -0.03
CA HIS A 184 0.26 -7.33 -0.83
C HIS A 184 1.04 -6.02 -1.01
N VAL A 185 2.26 -6.11 -1.54
CA VAL A 185 3.01 -4.92 -1.97
C VAL A 185 2.19 -4.18 -3.03
N GLY A 186 2.01 -2.88 -2.86
CA GLY A 186 1.13 -2.02 -3.66
C GLY A 186 -0.31 -1.89 -3.13
N SER A 187 -0.73 -2.66 -2.13
CA SER A 187 -2.00 -2.41 -1.44
C SER A 187 -2.00 -1.03 -0.77
N ARG A 188 -3.19 -0.43 -0.62
CA ARG A 188 -3.37 0.94 -0.12
C ARG A 188 -4.38 0.98 1.02
N LEU A 189 -4.18 1.87 1.99
CA LEU A 189 -5.15 2.15 3.05
C LEU A 189 -5.27 3.65 3.29
N PRO A 190 -6.44 4.16 3.74
CA PRO A 190 -6.57 5.56 4.11
C PRO A 190 -5.58 5.98 5.20
N VAL A 191 -4.96 7.14 5.03
CA VAL A 191 -3.94 7.65 5.97
C VAL A 191 -4.51 7.91 7.36
N PHE A 192 -5.77 8.37 7.44
CA PHE A 192 -6.37 8.82 8.70
C PHE A 192 -6.68 7.67 9.68
N CYS A 193 -6.84 6.44 9.20
CA CYS A 193 -7.23 5.29 10.02
C CYS A 193 -6.23 4.12 9.98
N SER A 194 -5.14 4.22 9.23
CA SER A 194 -4.06 3.24 9.28
C SER A 194 -3.05 3.59 10.38
N ALA A 195 -2.48 2.57 11.04
CA ALA A 195 -1.43 2.80 12.02
C ALA A 195 -0.24 3.55 11.39
N ALA A 196 0.24 3.09 10.24
CA ALA A 196 1.34 3.73 9.53
C ALA A 196 1.01 5.16 9.10
N GLY A 197 -0.21 5.42 8.60
CA GLY A 197 -0.62 6.76 8.22
C GLY A 197 -0.60 7.73 9.39
N ARG A 198 -1.14 7.33 10.55
CA ARG A 198 -1.08 8.13 11.78
C ARG A 198 0.35 8.31 12.31
N ALA A 199 1.19 7.28 12.18
CA ALA A 199 2.60 7.38 12.52
C ALA A 199 3.34 8.39 11.64
N ILE A 200 2.94 8.57 10.38
CA ILE A 200 3.51 9.62 9.51
C ILE A 200 2.91 10.99 9.86
N LEU A 201 1.57 11.09 9.94
CA LEU A 201 0.86 12.34 10.20
C LEU A 201 1.31 13.04 11.48
N ALA A 202 1.65 12.30 12.55
CA ALA A 202 2.10 12.88 13.80
C ALA A 202 3.45 13.64 13.73
N TRP A 203 4.24 13.41 12.66
CA TRP A 203 5.53 14.07 12.44
C TRP A 203 5.56 14.97 11.20
N LEU A 204 4.51 14.98 10.38
CA LEU A 204 4.37 15.97 9.31
C LEU A 204 4.22 17.40 9.87
N PRO A 205 4.53 18.43 9.07
CA PRO A 205 4.14 19.79 9.38
C PRO A 205 2.63 19.86 9.64
N GLU A 206 2.22 20.58 10.69
CA GLU A 206 0.83 20.63 11.16
C GLU A 206 -0.17 20.95 10.03
N ALA A 207 0.16 21.93 9.18
CA ALA A 207 -0.70 22.32 8.06
C ALA A 207 -0.89 21.20 7.01
N GLU A 208 0.13 20.36 6.79
CA GLU A 208 0.05 19.23 5.88
C GLU A 208 -0.75 18.08 6.49
N ALA A 209 -0.53 17.79 7.78
CA ALA A 209 -1.31 16.78 8.50
C ALA A 209 -2.81 17.16 8.54
N GLU A 210 -3.13 18.41 8.86
CA GLU A 210 -4.50 18.93 8.89
C GLU A 210 -5.17 18.88 7.51
N HIS A 211 -4.43 19.21 6.45
CA HIS A 211 -4.94 19.09 5.08
C HIS A 211 -5.30 17.64 4.72
N LEU A 212 -4.44 16.69 5.06
CA LEU A 212 -4.69 15.26 4.83
C LEU A 212 -5.84 14.73 5.67
N LEU A 213 -5.97 15.20 6.92
CA LEU A 213 -7.08 14.83 7.79
C LEU A 213 -8.40 15.43 7.33
N ALA A 214 -8.42 16.60 6.70
CA ALA A 214 -9.64 17.29 6.28
C ALA A 214 -10.44 16.55 5.19
N GLY A 215 -9.81 15.65 4.43
CA GLY A 215 -10.45 14.85 3.37
C GLY A 215 -11.54 13.88 3.87
N PRO A 216 -12.22 13.16 2.97
CA PRO A 216 -13.24 12.19 3.34
C PRO A 216 -12.71 11.10 4.28
N ARG A 217 -13.40 10.90 5.41
CA ARG A 217 -13.06 9.91 6.45
C ARG A 217 -14.17 8.86 6.56
N LYS A 218 -14.32 8.04 5.52
CA LYS A 218 -15.29 6.94 5.53
C LYS A 218 -14.81 5.85 6.48
N ALA A 219 -15.63 5.49 7.46
CA ALA A 219 -15.33 4.41 8.37
C ALA A 219 -15.11 3.08 7.62
N MET A 220 -14.02 2.39 7.95
CA MET A 220 -13.67 1.06 7.42
C MET A 220 -14.29 -0.06 8.27
N THR A 221 -14.45 0.21 9.57
CA THR A 221 -15.07 -0.66 10.57
C THR A 221 -15.88 0.19 11.56
N GLU A 222 -16.61 -0.47 12.46
CA GLU A 222 -17.31 0.20 13.57
C GLU A 222 -16.36 0.84 14.60
N HIS A 223 -15.08 0.48 14.59
CA HIS A 223 -14.06 1.03 15.48
C HIS A 223 -13.31 2.21 14.86
N THR A 224 -13.51 2.51 13.58
CA THR A 224 -12.76 3.57 12.89
C THR A 224 -13.02 4.94 13.50
N VAL A 225 -11.97 5.59 14.01
CA VAL A 225 -12.04 6.96 14.49
C VAL A 225 -12.08 7.91 13.29
N THR A 226 -13.18 8.66 13.16
CA THR A 226 -13.42 9.63 12.07
C THR A 226 -13.52 11.08 12.57
N ASP A 227 -13.70 11.29 13.88
CA ASP A 227 -13.72 12.60 14.50
C ASP A 227 -12.33 13.26 14.50
N LEU A 228 -12.25 14.53 14.09
CA LEU A 228 -10.99 15.24 13.95
C LEU A 228 -10.32 15.52 15.30
N ALA A 229 -11.09 15.85 16.35
CA ALA A 229 -10.50 16.12 17.65
C ALA A 229 -9.88 14.86 18.26
N ALA A 230 -10.58 13.73 18.14
CA ALA A 230 -10.07 12.42 18.54
C ALA A 230 -8.81 12.03 17.73
N LEU A 231 -8.80 12.24 16.41
CA LEU A 231 -7.63 11.98 15.58
C LEU A 231 -6.42 12.83 16.01
N ARG A 232 -6.61 14.14 16.24
CA ARG A 232 -5.55 15.01 16.75
C ARG A 232 -5.00 14.55 18.10
N ALA A 233 -5.86 14.10 19.01
CA ALA A 233 -5.44 13.55 20.29
C ALA A 233 -4.60 12.27 20.11
N ILE A 234 -4.98 11.40 19.17
CA ILE A 234 -4.20 10.19 18.82
C ILE A 234 -2.83 10.58 18.25
N LEU A 235 -2.76 11.56 17.33
CA LEU A 235 -1.49 12.02 16.76
C LEU A 235 -0.58 12.64 17.81
N ALA A 236 -1.14 13.46 18.70
CA ALA A 236 -0.39 14.04 19.83
C ALA A 236 0.14 12.94 20.77
N GLN A 237 -0.66 11.89 21.04
CA GLN A 237 -0.19 10.74 21.81
C GLN A 237 0.93 9.99 21.08
N ALA A 238 0.78 9.76 19.78
CA ALA A 238 1.79 9.08 18.98
C ALA A 238 3.13 9.83 19.00
N LYS A 239 3.10 11.16 18.89
CA LYS A 239 4.29 12.01 18.97
C LYS A 239 5.00 11.88 20.32
N ARG A 240 4.26 11.73 21.42
CA ARG A 240 4.82 11.51 22.78
C ARG A 240 5.39 10.10 22.96
N GLU A 241 4.68 9.08 22.49
CA GLU A 241 5.09 7.68 22.66
C GLU A 241 6.16 7.23 21.64
N GLY A 242 6.27 7.90 20.50
CA GLY A 242 7.13 7.52 19.39
C GLY A 242 6.53 6.47 18.45
N TYR A 243 5.31 5.99 18.74
CA TYR A 243 4.57 5.02 17.95
C TYR A 243 3.06 5.22 18.16
N VAL A 244 2.25 4.64 17.28
CA VAL A 244 0.79 4.63 17.40
C VAL A 244 0.26 3.21 17.44
N VAL A 245 -0.86 3.02 18.15
CA VAL A 245 -1.63 1.77 18.12
C VAL A 245 -2.92 2.01 17.38
N ASN A 246 -3.21 1.12 16.44
CA ASN A 246 -4.49 0.97 15.79
C ASN A 246 -5.15 -0.31 16.31
N ASN A 247 -6.41 -0.20 16.72
CA ASN A 247 -7.17 -1.33 17.23
C ASN A 247 -8.40 -1.53 16.35
N GLN A 248 -8.28 -2.42 15.38
CA GLN A 248 -9.36 -2.90 14.53
C GLN A 248 -10.05 -1.83 13.69
N GLU A 249 -9.36 -0.72 13.40
CA GLU A 249 -9.98 0.41 12.69
C GLU A 249 -9.94 0.24 11.18
N ALA A 250 -8.92 -0.41 10.64
CA ALA A 250 -8.84 -0.75 9.22
C ALA A 250 -9.47 -2.13 8.93
N PHE A 251 -9.24 -3.10 9.83
CA PHE A 251 -9.75 -4.47 9.70
C PHE A 251 -10.20 -4.98 11.06
N ILE A 252 -11.40 -5.56 11.13
CA ILE A 252 -11.85 -6.28 12.33
C ILE A 252 -10.89 -7.43 12.62
N GLY A 253 -10.53 -7.60 13.89
CA GLY A 253 -9.57 -8.62 14.32
C GLY A 253 -8.09 -8.25 14.18
N ASP A 254 -7.73 -7.05 13.70
CA ASP A 254 -6.34 -6.59 13.57
C ASP A 254 -5.95 -5.58 14.66
N ILE A 255 -4.77 -5.76 15.26
CA ILE A 255 -4.09 -4.73 16.07
C ILE A 255 -2.77 -4.41 15.37
N SER A 256 -2.53 -3.13 15.13
CA SER A 256 -1.30 -2.69 14.47
C SER A 256 -0.57 -1.63 15.28
N LEU A 257 0.74 -1.80 15.44
CA LEU A 257 1.64 -0.83 16.05
C LEU A 257 2.54 -0.28 14.96
N ALA A 258 2.61 1.05 14.81
CA ALA A 258 3.43 1.68 13.78
C ALA A 258 4.31 2.80 14.33
N ALA A 259 5.50 2.94 13.74
CA ALA A 259 6.48 3.96 14.09
C ALA A 259 7.00 4.66 12.81
N PRO A 260 7.25 5.97 12.87
CA PRO A 260 7.81 6.73 11.74
C PRO A 260 9.26 6.34 11.46
N VAL A 261 9.66 6.48 10.21
CA VAL A 261 11.04 6.42 9.73
C VAL A 261 11.43 7.80 9.22
N PHE A 262 12.61 8.26 9.63
CA PHE A 262 13.12 9.59 9.29
C PHE A 262 14.29 9.47 8.32
N ASP A 263 14.42 10.47 7.45
CA ASP A 263 15.62 10.64 6.64
C ASP A 263 16.73 11.41 7.38
N ARG A 264 17.79 11.74 6.64
CA ARG A 264 18.95 12.49 7.13
C ARG A 264 18.63 13.91 7.60
N ASP A 265 17.58 14.52 7.04
CA ASP A 265 17.17 15.87 7.37
C ASP A 265 16.21 15.89 8.59
N GLY A 266 15.87 14.70 9.11
CA GLY A 266 14.94 14.53 10.21
C GLY A 266 13.48 14.57 9.76
N GLU A 267 13.22 14.53 8.45
CA GLU A 267 11.88 14.55 7.88
C GLU A 267 11.31 13.13 7.84
N VAL A 268 10.01 13.00 8.14
CA VAL A 268 9.32 11.70 8.10
C VAL A 268 9.09 11.26 6.65
N THR A 269 9.69 10.15 6.26
CA THR A 269 9.63 9.66 4.87
C THR A 269 8.72 8.45 4.70
N ALA A 270 8.71 7.56 5.69
CA ALA A 270 7.93 6.33 5.69
C ALA A 270 7.49 5.95 7.11
N ALA A 271 6.77 4.84 7.25
CA ALA A 271 6.53 4.20 8.54
C ALA A 271 6.65 2.68 8.42
N ILE A 272 7.08 2.06 9.51
CA ILE A 272 7.02 0.61 9.66
C ILE A 272 5.93 0.22 10.63
N ASN A 273 5.35 -0.96 10.47
CA ASN A 273 4.41 -1.50 11.45
C ASN A 273 4.65 -2.98 11.74
N ILE A 274 4.10 -3.41 12.87
CA ILE A 274 3.82 -4.81 13.19
C ILE A 274 2.30 -4.95 13.24
N ALA A 275 1.76 -5.96 12.55
CA ALA A 275 0.33 -6.29 12.55
C ALA A 275 0.10 -7.67 13.17
N VAL A 276 -0.84 -7.74 14.11
CA VAL A 276 -1.11 -8.93 14.90
C VAL A 276 -2.61 -9.18 15.07
N PRO A 277 -3.05 -10.44 15.11
CA PRO A 277 -4.47 -10.74 15.26
C PRO A 277 -4.92 -10.57 16.72
N SER A 278 -6.00 -9.81 16.92
CA SER A 278 -6.58 -9.51 18.24
C SER A 278 -6.99 -10.76 19.05
N PRO A 279 -7.35 -11.91 18.46
CA PRO A 279 -7.57 -13.14 19.24
C PRO A 279 -6.33 -13.67 19.96
N ARG A 280 -5.11 -13.38 19.47
CA ARG A 280 -3.85 -13.81 20.11
C ARG A 280 -3.16 -12.71 20.92
N TRP A 281 -3.50 -11.46 20.64
CA TRP A 281 -2.81 -10.29 21.16
C TRP A 281 -3.79 -9.33 21.81
N SER A 282 -3.52 -8.98 23.08
CA SER A 282 -4.13 -7.81 23.70
C SER A 282 -3.29 -6.57 23.40
N ILE A 283 -3.91 -5.39 23.40
CA ILE A 283 -3.20 -4.10 23.22
C ILE A 283 -2.09 -3.96 24.26
N ALA A 284 -2.36 -4.27 25.53
CA ALA A 284 -1.38 -4.16 26.60
C ALA A 284 -0.15 -5.06 26.36
N ARG A 285 -0.38 -6.30 25.92
CA ARG A 285 0.69 -7.24 25.57
C ARG A 285 1.49 -6.76 24.36
N ALA A 286 0.80 -6.31 23.30
CA ALA A 286 1.44 -5.82 22.10
C ALA A 286 2.29 -4.56 22.38
N LYS A 287 1.80 -3.62 23.20
CA LYS A 287 2.59 -2.47 23.66
C LYS A 287 3.82 -2.90 24.45
N LYS A 288 3.69 -3.87 25.36
CA LYS A 288 4.79 -4.34 26.21
C LYS A 288 5.87 -5.10 25.42
N GLU A 289 5.47 -6.00 24.53
CA GLU A 289 6.38 -6.93 23.85
C GLU A 289 6.84 -6.45 22.48
N LEU A 290 6.00 -5.75 21.71
CA LEU A 290 6.27 -5.42 20.31
C LEU A 290 6.71 -3.97 20.10
N ALA A 291 6.19 -3.00 20.87
CA ALA A 291 6.57 -1.59 20.69
C ALA A 291 8.09 -1.34 20.86
N PRO A 292 8.80 -1.95 21.83
CA PRO A 292 10.25 -1.78 21.93
C PRO A 292 11.01 -2.29 20.69
N LEU A 293 10.59 -3.44 20.14
CA LEU A 293 11.19 -4.03 18.94
C LEU A 293 10.94 -3.16 17.70
N LEU A 294 9.70 -2.67 17.55
CA LEU A 294 9.29 -1.75 16.50
C LEU A 294 10.11 -0.46 16.52
N LEU A 295 10.19 0.21 17.67
CA LEU A 295 10.94 1.46 17.83
C LEU A 295 12.43 1.27 17.58
N GLN A 296 13.01 0.16 18.03
CA GLN A 296 14.42 -0.16 17.75
C GLN A 296 14.65 -0.36 16.24
N CYS A 297 13.74 -1.07 15.56
CA CYS A 297 13.82 -1.28 14.12
C CYS A 297 13.74 0.06 13.36
N ALA A 298 12.73 0.90 13.66
CA ALA A 298 12.54 2.19 13.01
C ALA A 298 13.77 3.12 13.16
N ARG A 299 14.38 3.14 14.36
CA ARG A 299 15.62 3.88 14.62
C ARG A 299 16.80 3.38 13.79
N ARG A 300 16.98 2.05 13.68
CA ARG A 300 18.07 1.47 12.86
C ARG A 300 17.91 1.84 11.40
N ILE A 301 16.68 1.75 10.87
CA ILE A 301 16.39 2.15 9.48
C ILE A 301 16.68 3.64 9.29
N SER A 302 16.24 4.50 10.21
CA SER A 302 16.49 5.95 10.12
C SER A 302 17.98 6.28 10.18
N ASN A 303 18.75 5.59 11.02
CA ASN A 303 20.21 5.76 11.10
C ASN A 303 20.92 5.32 9.80
N ASP A 304 20.49 4.22 9.20
CA ASP A 304 21.05 3.77 7.92
C ASP A 304 20.75 4.75 6.80
N LEU A 305 19.56 5.37 6.80
CA LEU A 305 19.20 6.43 5.85
C LEU A 305 20.01 7.70 6.07
N ALA A 306 20.25 8.08 7.32
CA ALA A 306 21.12 9.22 7.65
C ALA A 306 22.57 9.02 7.17
N GLY A 307 23.05 7.77 7.15
CA GLY A 307 24.40 7.42 6.71
C GLY A 307 24.61 7.27 5.20
N ARG A 308 23.53 7.20 4.40
CA ARG A 308 23.59 7.03 2.94
C ARG A 308 23.69 8.39 2.24
N ARG A 309 24.62 8.53 1.29
CA ARG A 309 24.83 9.76 0.50
C ARG A 309 23.88 9.83 -0.68
#